data_AF-Q092D5-F1
#
_entry.id   AF-Q092D5-F1
#
_cell.length_a   1.000
_cell.length_b   1.000
_cell.length_c   1.000
_cell.angle_alpha   90.00
_cell.angle_beta   90.00
_cell.angle_gamma   90.00
#
_symmetry.space_group_name_H-M   'P 1'
#
loop_
_entity.id
_entity.type
_entity.pdbx_description
1 polymer ?
#
loop_
_entity_poly.entity_id
_entity_poly.type
_entity_poly.pdbx_seq_one_letter_code
_entity_poly.pdbx_strand_id
1 'polypeptide(L)'
;MQGSSLMASPSSTVVLSRHELDAVLFDLDGVVTRTARVHAAAWKRLFDAYLEGRARRTEGRFQPFTDEDYRRFVDGRPRLEGIRCFLESRGLSLPEGTPGDGPEAETVHGLGERKNAYFHEALAREGVEVYPPAVRLLEQIRAAGFRTAVVTSSRNGEAVLRAAGLEHLFDARVDGVEAGRLELPGKPAPDTFLEGARRLGVAPGRAAVLEDARSGVQAGRRGGFGCVIGVRRSGAEGALVKAGADVEVTELSSVGVEADLETRPMREVPLAMERREEWLRRMTGRVAVFLDYDGTLTPIVPVPEEAFLADSMRTTLEELARYVPVAIVSGRDLPMLKGFVKLQGLYFAGSHGFDIEGPGGRHFQQEEGKALLPELDAAERELTEALAGIPGAGVERKRFSVAVHWRHVEAARLPEVEQAVAGCQARHPKLTRSGGKKVFELRPGIDWHKGRAVEWLLKALGLEGEGVLPVFIGDDLTDEDAFRTLKGRGLGLVVRGDEERPTAADYALRDVEEVRRFLGVLIAHVGGAKR
;
A
#
# COMPACT_ATOMS: atom_id res chain seq x y z
N MET A 1 27.72 -8.15 -21.59
CA MET A 1 26.87 -7.02 -22.01
C MET A 1 25.49 -7.57 -22.36
N GLN A 2 24.45 -6.82 -22.03
CA GLN A 2 23.01 -7.15 -22.06
C GLN A 2 22.50 -7.85 -20.80
N GLY A 3 22.22 -7.02 -19.78
CA GLY A 3 21.38 -7.39 -18.64
C GLY A 3 19.90 -7.28 -19.05
N SER A 4 19.20 -8.41 -18.97
CA SER A 4 17.75 -8.47 -19.13
C SER A 4 17.09 -7.90 -17.89
N SER A 5 16.46 -6.74 -18.04
CA SER A 5 15.72 -6.01 -17.03
C SER A 5 14.47 -6.81 -16.62
N LEU A 6 14.36 -7.12 -15.32
CA LEU A 6 13.14 -7.62 -14.69
C LEU A 6 11.94 -6.76 -15.11
N MET A 7 10.99 -7.40 -15.77
CA MET A 7 9.68 -6.84 -16.12
C MET A 7 8.71 -7.21 -14.98
N ALA A 8 8.17 -6.20 -14.30
CA ALA A 8 7.04 -6.39 -13.41
C ALA A 8 5.77 -6.55 -14.28
N SER A 9 5.01 -7.61 -14.06
CA SER A 9 3.75 -7.89 -14.74
C SER A 9 2.58 -7.07 -14.15
N PRO A 10 1.49 -6.84 -14.92
CA PRO A 10 0.58 -5.71 -14.74
C PRO A 10 -0.57 -5.95 -13.73
N SER A 11 -0.28 -6.47 -12.52
CA SER A 11 -1.35 -6.76 -11.54
C SER A 11 -0.96 -6.63 -10.06
N SER A 12 0.04 -5.80 -9.73
CA SER A 12 0.32 -5.44 -8.32
C SER A 12 -0.63 -4.33 -7.86
N THR A 13 -1.64 -4.66 -7.05
CA THR A 13 -2.44 -3.67 -6.34
C THR A 13 -1.58 -3.02 -5.26
N VAL A 14 -1.44 -1.70 -5.28
CA VAL A 14 -0.70 -0.94 -4.25
C VAL A 14 -1.70 -0.48 -3.22
N VAL A 15 -1.51 -0.76 -1.94
CA VAL A 15 -2.46 -0.36 -0.89
C VAL A 15 -1.87 0.79 -0.07
N LEU A 16 -2.60 1.89 0.03
CA LEU A 16 -2.30 2.99 0.94
C LEU A 16 -2.91 2.70 2.31
N SER A 17 -2.09 2.46 3.32
CA SER A 17 -2.54 2.14 4.69
C SER A 17 -2.36 3.31 5.65
N ARG A 18 -3.40 3.61 6.45
CA ARG A 18 -3.36 4.60 7.52
C ARG A 18 -2.32 4.28 8.61
N HIS A 19 -1.96 3.01 8.73
CA HIS A 19 -0.91 2.57 9.65
C HIS A 19 0.47 3.09 9.25
N GLU A 20 0.75 3.26 7.97
CA GLU A 20 2.07 3.66 7.46
C GLU A 20 2.09 5.14 7.04
N LEU A 21 0.96 5.65 6.59
CA LEU A 21 0.86 6.96 5.95
C LEU A 21 -0.28 7.78 6.53
N ASP A 22 -0.04 9.07 6.70
CA ASP A 22 -0.98 10.06 7.21
C ASP A 22 -1.58 10.97 6.13
N ALA A 23 -0.89 11.11 5.00
CA ALA A 23 -1.29 12.00 3.92
C ALA A 23 -0.96 11.46 2.54
N VAL A 24 -1.67 11.97 1.53
CA VAL A 24 -1.43 11.67 0.12
C VAL A 24 -1.38 12.98 -0.68
N LEU A 25 -0.27 13.21 -1.37
CA LEU A 25 -0.02 14.37 -2.20
C LEU A 25 -0.12 13.97 -3.67
N PHE A 26 -0.89 14.72 -4.44
CA PHE A 26 -1.16 14.44 -5.84
C PHE A 26 -0.54 15.50 -6.71
N ASP A 27 0.15 15.11 -7.79
CA ASP A 27 0.21 16.01 -8.94
C ASP A 27 -1.20 16.25 -9.49
N LEU A 28 -1.40 17.38 -10.16
CA LEU A 28 -2.69 17.74 -10.72
C LEU A 28 -2.80 17.28 -12.17
N ASP A 29 -1.78 17.55 -12.96
CA ASP A 29 -1.74 17.39 -14.39
C ASP A 29 -1.38 15.91 -14.68
N GLY A 30 -2.18 15.22 -15.49
CA GLY A 30 -1.92 13.81 -15.81
C GLY A 30 -2.26 12.82 -14.68
N VAL A 31 -2.31 13.22 -13.40
CA VAL A 31 -2.79 12.35 -12.31
C VAL A 31 -4.28 12.54 -12.08
N VAL A 32 -4.72 13.74 -11.70
CA VAL A 32 -6.12 14.04 -11.36
C VAL A 32 -6.89 14.57 -12.58
N THR A 33 -6.24 15.36 -13.43
CA THR A 33 -6.87 16.07 -14.56
C THR A 33 -6.14 15.85 -15.88
N ARG A 34 -6.87 15.92 -17.00
CA ARG A 34 -6.37 15.80 -18.38
C ARG A 34 -6.05 17.17 -19.01
N THR A 35 -5.45 18.06 -18.23
CA THR A 35 -5.09 19.44 -18.59
C THR A 35 -4.04 19.55 -19.69
N ALA A 36 -3.26 18.49 -19.96
CA ALA A 36 -2.25 18.48 -21.02
C ALA A 36 -2.80 18.93 -22.38
N ARG A 37 -4.06 18.56 -22.72
CA ARG A 37 -4.72 18.98 -23.96
C ARG A 37 -4.98 20.49 -24.00
N VAL A 38 -5.48 21.05 -22.89
CA VAL A 38 -5.75 22.48 -22.75
C VAL A 38 -4.44 23.28 -22.79
N HIS A 39 -3.38 22.76 -22.15
CA HIS A 39 -2.04 23.34 -22.23
C HIS A 39 -1.49 23.32 -23.65
N ALA A 40 -1.55 22.18 -24.35
CA ALA A 40 -1.07 22.04 -25.72
C ALA A 40 -1.82 22.97 -26.69
N ALA A 41 -3.14 23.09 -26.56
CA ALA A 41 -3.95 24.02 -27.35
C ALA A 41 -3.55 25.49 -27.12
N ALA A 42 -3.33 25.89 -25.86
CA ALA A 42 -2.89 27.24 -25.53
C ALA A 42 -1.49 27.55 -26.08
N TRP A 43 -0.56 26.59 -26.00
CA TRP A 43 0.79 26.73 -26.57
C TRP A 43 0.76 26.84 -28.09
N LYS A 44 -0.02 25.98 -28.75
CA LYS A 44 -0.19 26.01 -30.20
C LYS A 44 -0.74 27.36 -30.65
N ARG A 45 -1.81 27.84 -30.01
CA ARG A 45 -2.39 29.16 -30.31
C ARG A 45 -1.38 30.28 -30.10
N LEU A 46 -0.59 30.24 -29.03
CA LEU A 46 0.46 31.23 -28.77
C LEU A 46 1.48 31.28 -29.91
N PHE A 47 2.12 30.15 -30.19
CA PHE A 47 3.23 30.10 -31.12
C PHE A 47 2.79 30.29 -32.56
N ASP A 48 1.64 29.71 -32.97
CA ASP A 48 1.10 29.93 -34.31
C ASP A 48 0.79 31.42 -34.53
N ALA A 49 0.09 32.06 -33.58
CA ALA A 49 -0.23 33.48 -33.69
C ALA A 49 1.04 34.37 -33.74
N TYR A 50 2.03 34.07 -32.90
CA TYR A 50 3.30 34.81 -32.89
C TYR A 50 4.09 34.63 -34.20
N LEU A 51 4.24 33.39 -34.67
CA LEU A 51 4.99 33.06 -35.88
C LEU A 51 4.28 33.56 -37.14
N GLU A 52 2.95 33.49 -37.22
CA GLU A 52 2.17 34.09 -38.32
C GLU A 52 2.33 35.62 -38.34
N GLY A 53 2.18 36.27 -37.19
CA GLY A 53 2.33 37.73 -37.07
C GLY A 53 3.74 38.20 -37.43
N ARG A 54 4.76 37.39 -37.14
CA ARG A 54 6.14 37.66 -37.57
C ARG A 54 6.33 37.43 -39.07
N ALA A 55 5.85 36.31 -39.61
CA ALA A 55 5.95 35.97 -41.04
C ALA A 55 5.34 37.06 -41.93
N ARG A 56 4.20 37.64 -41.51
CA ARG A 56 3.56 38.78 -42.20
C ARG A 56 4.42 40.06 -42.19
N ARG A 57 5.21 40.29 -41.12
CA ARG A 57 6.06 41.49 -40.97
C ARG A 57 7.41 41.37 -41.68
N THR A 58 7.95 40.16 -41.77
CA THR A 58 9.33 39.93 -42.28
C THR A 58 9.38 39.18 -43.61
N GLU A 59 8.24 39.01 -44.31
CA GLU A 59 8.09 38.19 -45.53
C GLU A 59 8.66 36.76 -45.39
N GLY A 60 8.62 36.22 -44.17
CA GLY A 60 9.17 34.91 -43.84
C GLY A 60 8.15 33.78 -44.08
N ARG A 61 8.64 32.54 -44.14
CA ARG A 61 7.76 31.36 -44.22
C ARG A 61 7.19 31.02 -42.83
N PHE A 62 5.87 31.00 -42.71
CA PHE A 62 5.19 30.46 -41.52
C PHE A 62 5.41 28.94 -41.45
N GLN A 63 5.83 28.47 -40.27
CA GLN A 63 5.91 27.06 -39.93
C GLN A 63 5.15 26.84 -38.61
N PRO A 64 4.06 26.05 -38.62
CA PRO A 64 3.23 25.89 -37.43
C PRO A 64 3.97 25.20 -36.29
N PHE A 65 3.49 25.41 -35.07
CA PHE A 65 3.83 24.65 -33.89
C PHE A 65 3.12 23.29 -33.93
N THR A 66 3.90 22.23 -33.73
CA THR A 66 3.47 20.84 -33.84
C THR A 66 3.45 20.13 -32.48
N ASP A 67 2.79 18.97 -32.42
CA ASP A 67 2.81 18.12 -31.22
C ASP A 67 4.21 17.58 -30.90
N GLU A 68 5.08 17.46 -31.90
CA GLU A 68 6.48 17.10 -31.71
C GLU A 68 7.26 18.26 -31.08
N ASP A 69 7.02 19.50 -31.53
CA ASP A 69 7.62 20.69 -30.91
C ASP A 69 7.21 20.80 -29.43
N TYR A 70 5.93 20.54 -29.11
CA TYR A 70 5.45 20.51 -27.73
C TYR A 70 6.25 19.52 -26.87
N ARG A 71 6.30 18.26 -27.29
CA ARG A 71 7.00 17.19 -26.54
C ARG A 71 8.50 17.46 -26.38
N ARG A 72 9.13 18.09 -27.37
CA ARG A 72 10.59 18.29 -27.39
C ARG A 72 11.05 19.53 -26.63
N PHE A 73 10.31 20.63 -26.76
CA PHE A 73 10.78 21.94 -26.31
C PHE A 73 9.99 22.53 -25.15
N VAL A 74 8.76 22.05 -24.89
CA VAL A 74 7.84 22.69 -23.94
C VAL A 74 7.45 21.76 -22.79
N ASP A 75 7.13 20.50 -23.11
CA ASP A 75 6.61 19.54 -22.15
C ASP A 75 7.61 19.26 -21.03
N GLY A 76 7.12 19.26 -19.78
CA GLY A 76 7.94 19.05 -18.58
C GLY A 76 8.92 20.18 -18.21
N ARG A 77 8.90 21.33 -18.90
CA ARG A 77 9.77 22.49 -18.61
C ARG A 77 9.02 23.66 -17.96
N PRO A 78 9.71 24.50 -17.16
CA PRO A 78 9.17 25.78 -16.74
C PRO A 78 8.72 26.63 -17.94
N ARG A 79 7.61 27.36 -17.79
CA ARG A 79 6.96 28.10 -18.88
C ARG A 79 7.90 29.00 -19.68
N LEU A 80 8.70 29.81 -18.98
CA LEU A 80 9.62 30.75 -19.62
C LEU A 80 10.75 30.01 -20.35
N GLU A 81 11.25 28.92 -19.77
CA GLU A 81 12.24 28.06 -20.42
C GLU A 81 11.67 27.42 -21.69
N GLY A 82 10.44 26.91 -21.65
CA GLY A 82 9.77 26.34 -22.83
C GLY A 82 9.62 27.34 -23.98
N ILE A 83 9.33 28.61 -23.66
CA ILE A 83 9.32 29.70 -24.65
C ILE A 83 10.70 29.88 -25.26
N ARG A 84 11.74 30.00 -24.44
CA ARG A 84 13.13 30.17 -24.92
C ARG A 84 13.55 29.01 -25.82
N CYS A 85 13.42 27.77 -25.34
CA CYS A 85 13.85 26.60 -26.08
C CYS A 85 13.15 26.44 -27.43
N PHE A 86 11.83 26.69 -27.49
CA PHE A 86 11.12 26.61 -28.77
C PHE A 86 11.50 27.75 -29.72
N LEU A 87 11.63 28.98 -29.22
CA LEU A 87 12.03 30.10 -30.08
C LEU A 87 13.46 29.89 -30.62
N GLU A 88 14.39 29.46 -29.78
CA GLU A 88 15.76 29.12 -30.18
C GLU A 88 15.79 28.01 -31.24
N SER A 89 14.91 26.99 -31.13
CA SER A 89 14.81 25.93 -32.14
C SER A 89 14.34 26.43 -33.51
N ARG A 90 13.74 27.63 -33.56
CA ARG A 90 13.35 28.35 -34.78
C ARG A 90 14.32 29.47 -35.14
N GLY A 91 15.48 29.57 -34.47
CA GLY A 91 16.48 30.62 -34.67
C GLY A 91 16.03 32.00 -34.20
N LEU A 92 15.08 32.04 -33.26
CA LEU A 92 14.49 33.27 -32.73
C LEU A 92 14.96 33.50 -31.30
N SER A 93 15.20 34.76 -30.98
CA SER A 93 15.42 35.22 -29.61
C SER A 93 14.53 36.43 -29.34
N LEU A 94 14.03 36.52 -28.10
CA LEU A 94 13.28 37.66 -27.61
C LEU A 94 13.99 38.23 -26.39
N PRO A 95 13.86 39.55 -26.12
CA PRO A 95 14.24 40.09 -24.83
C PRO A 95 13.52 39.35 -23.70
N GLU A 96 14.21 39.16 -22.58
CA GLU A 96 13.65 38.45 -21.44
C GLU A 96 12.37 39.14 -20.94
N GLY A 97 12.42 40.47 -20.78
CA GLY A 97 11.31 41.26 -20.24
C GLY A 97 11.28 41.27 -18.72
N THR A 98 10.14 41.61 -18.15
CA THR A 98 9.91 41.63 -16.70
C THR A 98 8.62 40.89 -16.30
N PRO A 99 8.49 40.43 -15.05
CA PRO A 99 7.23 39.86 -14.55
C PRO A 99 6.01 40.79 -14.64
N GLY A 100 6.20 42.10 -14.83
CA GLY A 100 5.14 43.09 -15.02
C GLY A 100 4.71 43.28 -16.49
N ASP A 101 5.36 42.60 -17.43
CA ASP A 101 5.05 42.73 -18.85
C ASP A 101 3.66 42.14 -19.15
N GLY A 102 2.80 42.95 -19.78
CA GLY A 102 1.48 42.51 -20.22
C GLY A 102 1.53 41.54 -21.41
N PRO A 103 0.41 40.88 -21.75
CA PRO A 103 0.35 39.89 -22.82
C PRO A 103 0.66 40.46 -24.21
N GLU A 104 0.64 41.77 -24.40
CA GLU A 104 0.99 42.43 -25.67
C GLU A 104 2.50 42.63 -25.86
N ALA A 105 3.31 42.51 -24.80
CA ALA A 105 4.76 42.70 -24.88
C ALA A 105 5.43 41.58 -25.68
N GLU A 106 6.34 41.94 -26.60
CA GLU A 106 7.18 40.98 -27.33
C GLU A 106 8.44 40.60 -26.53
N THR A 107 8.21 40.05 -25.35
CA THR A 107 9.25 39.53 -24.45
C THR A 107 8.92 38.10 -24.05
N VAL A 108 9.90 37.36 -23.49
CA VAL A 108 9.65 36.00 -22.96
C VAL A 108 8.56 36.04 -21.89
N HIS A 109 8.57 37.04 -21.02
CA HIS A 109 7.51 37.27 -20.03
C HIS A 109 6.15 37.60 -20.66
N GLY A 110 6.08 38.50 -21.65
CA GLY A 110 4.84 38.87 -22.33
C GLY A 110 4.18 37.69 -23.07
N LEU A 111 4.97 36.86 -23.76
CA LEU A 111 4.47 35.62 -24.35
C LEU A 111 3.97 34.63 -23.28
N GLY A 112 4.63 34.58 -22.13
CA GLY A 112 4.22 33.78 -20.97
C GLY A 112 2.85 34.17 -20.43
N GLU A 113 2.57 35.48 -20.35
CA GLU A 113 1.26 36.00 -19.93
C GLU A 113 0.20 35.81 -21.02
N ARG A 114 0.53 35.99 -22.30
CA ARG A 114 -0.38 35.70 -23.42
C ARG A 114 -0.80 34.23 -23.45
N LYS A 115 0.14 33.30 -23.23
CA LYS A 115 -0.16 31.87 -23.08
C LYS A 115 -1.14 31.63 -21.93
N ASN A 116 -0.94 32.35 -20.83
CA ASN A 116 -1.79 32.21 -19.65
C ASN A 116 -3.23 32.66 -19.94
N ALA A 117 -3.38 33.80 -20.62
CA ALA A 117 -4.68 34.28 -21.07
C ALA A 117 -5.39 33.26 -21.98
N TYR A 118 -4.69 32.70 -22.97
CA TYR A 118 -5.24 31.66 -23.85
C TYR A 118 -5.63 30.38 -23.09
N PHE A 119 -4.86 30.01 -22.06
CA PHE A 119 -5.20 28.88 -21.22
C PHE A 119 -6.50 29.15 -20.42
N HIS A 120 -6.63 30.32 -19.79
CA HIS A 120 -7.83 30.66 -19.04
C HIS A 120 -9.07 30.77 -19.95
N GLU A 121 -8.92 31.31 -21.16
CA GLU A 121 -10.00 31.36 -22.15
C GLU A 121 -10.44 29.94 -22.56
N ALA A 122 -9.49 29.05 -22.86
CA ALA A 122 -9.79 27.66 -23.19
C ALA A 122 -10.46 26.94 -22.01
N LEU A 123 -9.94 27.12 -20.79
CA LEU A 123 -10.50 26.51 -19.58
C LEU A 123 -11.93 27.01 -19.30
N ALA A 124 -12.21 28.31 -19.50
CA ALA A 124 -13.54 28.87 -19.30
C ALA A 124 -14.55 28.37 -20.34
N ARG A 125 -14.11 28.13 -21.58
CA ARG A 125 -14.96 27.68 -22.69
C ARG A 125 -15.21 26.17 -22.66
N GLU A 126 -14.18 25.39 -22.41
CA GLU A 126 -14.16 23.93 -22.61
C GLU A 126 -14.19 23.16 -21.28
N GLY A 127 -13.94 23.83 -20.15
CA GLY A 127 -13.78 23.20 -18.86
C GLY A 127 -12.49 22.39 -18.77
N VAL A 128 -12.46 21.45 -17.82
CA VAL A 128 -11.37 20.49 -17.66
C VAL A 128 -11.93 19.09 -17.47
N GLU A 129 -11.35 18.12 -18.17
CA GLU A 129 -11.69 16.72 -18.01
C GLU A 129 -10.88 16.14 -16.84
N VAL A 130 -11.56 15.48 -15.89
CA VAL A 130 -10.96 14.78 -14.76
C VAL A 130 -10.76 13.30 -15.11
N TYR A 131 -9.84 12.62 -14.44
CA TYR A 131 -9.78 11.15 -14.47
C TYR A 131 -10.77 10.59 -13.43
N PRO A 132 -11.89 9.93 -13.82
CA PRO A 132 -12.85 9.42 -12.84
C PRO A 132 -12.26 8.44 -11.81
N PRO A 133 -11.32 7.53 -12.16
CA PRO A 133 -10.61 6.72 -11.17
C PRO A 133 -9.81 7.53 -10.15
N ALA A 134 -9.24 8.68 -10.55
CA ALA A 134 -8.50 9.54 -9.63
C ALA A 134 -9.43 10.18 -8.60
N VAL A 135 -10.60 10.65 -9.04
CA VAL A 135 -11.60 11.26 -8.14
C VAL A 135 -12.12 10.21 -7.14
N ARG A 136 -12.46 9.01 -7.59
CA ARG A 136 -12.88 7.91 -6.69
C ARG A 136 -11.80 7.55 -5.67
N LEU A 137 -10.54 7.47 -6.11
CA LEU A 137 -9.42 7.19 -5.22
C LEU A 137 -9.25 8.32 -4.18
N LEU A 138 -9.35 9.59 -4.60
CA LEU A 138 -9.32 10.75 -3.69
C LEU A 138 -10.44 10.68 -2.65
N GLU A 139 -11.66 10.36 -3.06
CA GLU A 139 -12.80 10.19 -2.16
C GLU A 139 -12.56 9.05 -1.16
N GLN A 140 -12.03 7.91 -1.61
CA GLN A 140 -11.68 6.77 -0.76
C GLN A 140 -10.58 7.13 0.25
N ILE A 141 -9.53 7.83 -0.18
CA ILE A 141 -8.43 8.32 0.67
C ILE A 141 -8.98 9.27 1.74
N ARG A 142 -9.88 10.19 1.39
CA ARG A 142 -10.49 11.09 2.36
C ARG A 142 -11.42 10.35 3.33
N ALA A 143 -12.24 9.43 2.83
CA ALA A 143 -13.12 8.60 3.65
C ALA A 143 -12.31 7.73 4.64
N ALA A 144 -11.10 7.32 4.26
CA ALA A 144 -10.16 6.61 5.09
C ALA A 144 -9.39 7.49 6.11
N GLY A 145 -9.64 8.81 6.14
CA GLY A 145 -9.06 9.72 7.13
C GLY A 145 -7.68 10.30 6.77
N PHE A 146 -7.19 10.10 5.54
CA PHE A 146 -5.96 10.74 5.09
C PHE A 146 -6.17 12.23 4.81
N ARG A 147 -5.13 13.02 5.10
CA ARG A 147 -5.04 14.39 4.59
C ARG A 147 -4.61 14.38 3.12
N THR A 148 -5.14 15.29 2.33
CA THR A 148 -4.85 15.36 0.90
C THR A 148 -4.30 16.72 0.50
N ALA A 149 -3.26 16.73 -0.33
CA ALA A 149 -2.79 17.95 -0.96
C ALA A 149 -2.58 17.77 -2.46
N VAL A 150 -2.66 18.88 -3.17
CA VAL A 150 -2.32 18.94 -4.60
C VAL A 150 -1.09 19.80 -4.80
N VAL A 151 -0.12 19.28 -5.56
CA VAL A 151 1.19 19.89 -5.80
C VAL A 151 1.48 19.89 -7.30
N THR A 152 1.37 21.05 -7.95
CA THR A 152 1.59 21.22 -9.39
C THR A 152 2.62 22.30 -9.69
N SER A 153 3.43 22.10 -10.75
CA SER A 153 4.34 23.13 -11.28
C SER A 153 3.58 24.24 -12.04
N SER A 154 2.30 24.03 -12.36
CA SER A 154 1.48 24.98 -13.09
C SER A 154 1.07 26.15 -12.20
N ARG A 155 1.12 27.38 -12.73
CA ARG A 155 0.56 28.57 -12.07
C ARG A 155 -0.99 28.58 -12.07
N ASN A 156 -1.63 27.57 -12.65
CA ASN A 156 -3.07 27.54 -12.89
C ASN A 156 -3.81 26.53 -11.99
N GLY A 157 -3.14 26.01 -10.95
CA GLY A 157 -3.70 24.97 -10.08
C GLY A 157 -5.07 25.34 -9.50
N GLU A 158 -5.22 26.56 -8.98
CA GLU A 158 -6.52 27.07 -8.48
C GLU A 158 -7.63 27.01 -9.53
N ALA A 159 -7.37 27.59 -10.69
CA ALA A 159 -8.38 27.72 -11.74
C ALA A 159 -8.82 26.36 -12.26
N VAL A 160 -7.87 25.41 -12.40
CA VAL A 160 -8.15 24.03 -12.80
C VAL A 160 -9.00 23.32 -11.76
N LEU A 161 -8.65 23.40 -10.47
CA LEU A 161 -9.43 22.75 -9.41
C LEU A 161 -10.85 23.30 -9.31
N ARG A 162 -11.02 24.61 -9.47
CA ARG A 162 -12.33 25.26 -9.49
C ARG A 162 -13.17 24.82 -10.68
N ALA A 163 -12.58 24.81 -11.88
CA ALA A 163 -13.25 24.34 -13.09
C ALA A 163 -13.62 22.84 -13.01
N ALA A 164 -12.81 22.04 -12.31
CA ALA A 164 -13.07 20.63 -12.05
C ALA A 164 -14.06 20.37 -10.92
N GLY A 165 -14.36 21.38 -10.08
CA GLY A 165 -15.17 21.22 -8.87
C GLY A 165 -14.50 20.41 -7.76
N LEU A 166 -13.17 20.29 -7.75
CA LEU A 166 -12.42 19.40 -6.83
C LEU A 166 -11.74 20.12 -5.67
N GLU A 167 -11.91 21.44 -5.52
CA GLU A 167 -11.26 22.23 -4.45
C GLU A 167 -11.51 21.65 -3.04
N HIS A 168 -12.72 21.13 -2.80
CA HIS A 168 -13.14 20.54 -1.53
C HIS A 168 -12.47 19.20 -1.18
N LEU A 169 -11.78 18.57 -2.13
CA LEU A 169 -11.08 17.30 -1.93
C LEU A 169 -9.62 17.47 -1.50
N PHE A 170 -9.13 18.71 -1.33
CA PHE A 170 -7.75 18.97 -0.95
C PHE A 170 -7.70 19.91 0.26
N ASP A 171 -6.99 19.49 1.31
CA ASP A 171 -6.78 20.29 2.52
C ASP A 171 -5.66 21.33 2.31
N ALA A 172 -4.76 21.10 1.35
CA ALA A 172 -3.72 22.04 0.96
C ALA A 172 -3.44 22.04 -0.55
N ARG A 173 -2.96 23.19 -1.05
CA ARG A 173 -2.50 23.38 -2.42
C ARG A 173 -1.12 24.02 -2.43
N VAL A 174 -0.23 23.52 -3.28
CA VAL A 174 1.03 24.16 -3.66
C VAL A 174 1.10 24.18 -5.18
N ASP A 175 0.86 25.34 -5.77
CA ASP A 175 0.92 25.54 -7.23
C ASP A 175 2.12 26.44 -7.61
N GLY A 176 2.31 26.68 -8.90
CA GLY A 176 3.40 27.52 -9.39
C GLY A 176 3.31 29.00 -8.96
N VAL A 177 2.16 29.48 -8.48
CA VAL A 177 2.04 30.83 -7.90
C VAL A 177 2.63 30.81 -6.49
N GLU A 178 2.22 29.84 -5.67
CA GLU A 178 2.72 29.67 -4.31
C GLU A 178 4.22 29.35 -4.27
N ALA A 179 4.69 28.48 -5.18
CA ALA A 179 6.11 28.15 -5.30
C ALA A 179 6.95 29.39 -5.64
N GLY A 180 6.45 30.25 -6.55
CA GLY A 180 7.12 31.51 -6.89
C GLY A 180 7.14 32.51 -5.72
N ARG A 181 6.03 32.63 -4.99
CA ARG A 181 5.90 33.52 -3.82
C ARG A 181 6.83 33.12 -2.67
N LEU A 182 7.05 31.82 -2.51
CA LEU A 182 7.90 31.24 -1.45
C LEU A 182 9.32 30.93 -1.91
N GLU A 183 9.67 31.29 -3.16
CA GLU A 183 10.97 31.00 -3.79
C GLU A 183 11.37 29.52 -3.72
N LEU A 184 10.39 28.62 -3.83
CA LEU A 184 10.61 27.18 -3.78
C LEU A 184 11.15 26.67 -5.12
N PRO A 185 12.29 25.97 -5.12
CA PRO A 185 12.75 25.22 -6.30
C PRO A 185 11.66 24.28 -6.83
N GLY A 186 11.46 24.28 -8.16
CA GLY A 186 10.52 23.37 -8.81
C GLY A 186 11.03 21.93 -8.91
N LYS A 187 10.13 21.00 -9.23
CA LYS A 187 10.46 19.58 -9.52
C LYS A 187 11.58 19.53 -10.58
N PRO A 188 12.67 18.76 -10.39
CA PRO A 188 12.81 17.60 -9.51
C PRO A 188 13.33 17.89 -8.08
N ALA A 189 13.47 19.16 -7.69
CA ALA A 189 13.71 19.47 -6.29
C ALA A 189 12.46 19.13 -5.45
N PRO A 190 12.62 18.63 -4.21
CA PRO A 190 11.50 18.14 -3.40
C PRO A 190 10.65 19.25 -2.76
N ASP A 191 11.10 20.51 -2.82
CA ASP A 191 10.64 21.64 -2.02
C ASP A 191 9.13 21.88 -2.10
N THR A 192 8.53 21.79 -3.30
CA THR A 192 7.08 21.97 -3.45
C THR A 192 6.26 20.86 -2.81
N PHE A 193 6.74 19.61 -2.83
CA PHE A 193 6.10 18.50 -2.12
C PHE A 193 6.33 18.61 -0.60
N LEU A 194 7.54 18.98 -0.17
CA LEU A 194 7.85 19.19 1.25
C LEU A 194 6.98 20.31 1.85
N GLU A 195 6.76 21.40 1.11
CA GLU A 195 5.83 22.45 1.51
C GLU A 195 4.39 21.93 1.59
N GLY A 196 3.97 21.08 0.66
CA GLY A 196 2.67 20.41 0.71
C GLY A 196 2.50 19.60 2.00
N ALA A 197 3.48 18.75 2.33
CA ALA A 197 3.48 17.93 3.54
C ALA A 197 3.49 18.82 4.81
N ARG A 198 4.27 19.90 4.80
CA ARG A 198 4.31 20.89 5.90
C ARG A 198 2.95 21.55 6.13
N ARG A 199 2.24 21.97 5.07
CA ARG A 199 0.87 22.53 5.19
C ARG A 199 -0.13 21.52 5.74
N LEU A 200 0.05 20.25 5.38
CA LEU A 200 -0.73 19.16 5.96
C LEU A 200 -0.31 18.78 7.38
N GLY A 201 0.78 19.32 7.92
CA GLY A 201 1.29 18.95 9.25
C GLY A 201 1.74 17.49 9.35
N VAL A 202 2.18 16.89 8.25
CA VAL A 202 2.59 15.48 8.16
C VAL A 202 4.07 15.39 7.78
N ALA A 203 4.81 14.48 8.42
CA ALA A 203 6.21 14.21 8.08
C ALA A 203 6.30 13.54 6.70
N PRO A 204 7.30 13.86 5.84
CA PRO A 204 7.41 13.26 4.50
C PRO A 204 7.38 11.73 4.50
N GLY A 205 8.10 11.08 5.42
CA GLY A 205 8.11 9.61 5.55
C GLY A 205 6.77 8.98 5.93
N ARG A 206 5.79 9.80 6.34
CA ARG A 206 4.39 9.42 6.61
C ARG A 206 3.46 9.91 5.50
N ALA A 207 3.96 10.26 4.32
CA ALA A 207 3.12 10.73 3.22
C ALA A 207 3.45 10.01 1.92
N ALA A 208 2.41 9.77 1.11
CA ALA A 208 2.56 9.26 -0.25
C ALA A 208 2.52 10.40 -1.28
N VAL A 209 3.19 10.19 -2.41
CA VAL A 209 3.15 11.07 -3.59
C VAL A 209 2.65 10.28 -4.79
N LEU A 210 1.65 10.80 -5.52
CA LEU A 210 1.20 10.29 -6.82
C LEU A 210 1.61 11.26 -7.93
N GLU A 211 2.34 10.76 -8.92
CA GLU A 211 2.94 11.61 -9.95
C GLU A 211 3.07 10.87 -11.29
N ASP A 212 2.83 11.54 -12.42
CA ASP A 212 2.96 10.95 -13.76
C ASP A 212 4.29 11.31 -14.47
N ALA A 213 4.99 12.36 -14.02
CA ALA A 213 6.24 12.83 -14.60
C ALA A 213 7.50 12.35 -13.87
N ARG A 214 8.57 12.08 -14.63
CA ARG A 214 9.89 11.68 -14.08
C ARG A 214 10.45 12.68 -13.08
N SER A 215 10.28 13.99 -13.34
CA SER A 215 10.79 15.04 -12.46
C SER A 215 10.07 15.07 -11.12
N GLY A 216 8.74 14.89 -11.10
CA GLY A 216 8.01 14.83 -9.84
C GLY A 216 8.27 13.56 -9.06
N VAL A 217 8.46 12.41 -9.73
CA VAL A 217 8.85 11.16 -9.07
C VAL A 217 10.21 11.33 -8.38
N GLN A 218 11.17 11.96 -9.05
CA GLN A 218 12.46 12.30 -8.47
C GLN A 218 12.31 13.24 -7.27
N ALA A 219 11.39 14.20 -7.33
CA ALA A 219 11.10 15.11 -6.22
C ALA A 219 10.53 14.36 -5.00
N GLY A 220 9.53 13.48 -5.20
CA GLY A 220 9.00 12.62 -4.14
C GLY A 220 10.09 11.75 -3.50
N ARG A 221 10.93 11.11 -4.33
CA ARG A 221 12.02 10.26 -3.81
C ARG A 221 13.07 11.05 -3.02
N ARG A 222 13.49 12.21 -3.52
CA ARG A 222 14.46 13.10 -2.85
C ARG A 222 13.89 13.72 -1.57
N GLY A 223 12.58 13.92 -1.51
CA GLY A 223 11.89 14.43 -0.32
C GLY A 223 11.77 13.42 0.81
N GLY A 224 12.16 12.15 0.59
CA GLY A 224 12.04 11.10 1.60
C GLY A 224 10.59 10.74 1.91
N PHE A 225 9.71 10.84 0.91
CA PHE A 225 8.31 10.43 1.07
C PHE A 225 8.21 8.92 1.32
N GLY A 226 7.25 8.52 2.16
CA GLY A 226 7.09 7.12 2.60
C GLY A 226 6.68 6.18 1.47
N CYS A 227 6.01 6.71 0.44
CA CYS A 227 5.69 5.99 -0.77
C CYS A 227 5.59 6.96 -1.97
N VAL A 228 6.18 6.60 -3.10
CA VAL A 228 6.10 7.35 -4.37
C VAL A 228 5.50 6.44 -5.43
N ILE A 229 4.27 6.75 -5.85
CA ILE A 229 3.52 6.02 -6.86
C ILE A 229 3.62 6.78 -8.18
N GLY A 230 4.27 6.15 -9.16
CA GLY A 230 4.34 6.63 -10.54
C GLY A 230 3.08 6.26 -11.34
N VAL A 231 2.35 7.22 -11.89
CA VAL A 231 1.18 6.99 -12.75
C VAL A 231 1.61 7.05 -14.21
N ARG A 232 1.86 5.91 -14.84
CA ARG A 232 2.37 5.89 -16.21
C ARG A 232 1.27 6.23 -17.22
N ARG A 233 1.28 7.48 -17.71
CA ARG A 233 0.41 7.93 -18.82
C ARG A 233 1.01 7.70 -20.21
N SER A 234 2.33 7.70 -20.31
CA SER A 234 3.07 7.47 -21.55
C SER A 234 4.48 6.96 -21.26
N GLY A 235 5.19 6.47 -22.29
CA GLY A 235 6.56 5.98 -22.17
C GLY A 235 6.66 4.47 -21.88
N ALA A 236 7.90 4.01 -21.78
CA ALA A 236 8.21 2.60 -21.55
C ALA A 236 7.88 2.17 -20.11
N GLU A 237 7.50 0.91 -19.95
CA GLU A 237 7.28 0.29 -18.64
C GLU A 237 8.52 0.38 -17.75
N GLY A 238 8.30 0.70 -16.47
CA GLY A 238 9.35 0.87 -15.47
C GLY A 238 10.16 2.16 -15.59
N ALA A 239 9.77 3.09 -16.47
CA ALA A 239 10.46 4.38 -16.62
C ALA A 239 10.35 5.25 -15.36
N LEU A 240 9.21 5.20 -14.65
CA LEU A 240 9.01 5.96 -13.40
C LEU A 240 9.69 5.27 -12.22
N VAL A 241 9.70 3.93 -12.17
CA VAL A 241 10.50 3.18 -11.18
C VAL A 241 11.99 3.53 -11.31
N LYS A 242 12.54 3.55 -12.54
CA LYS A 242 13.92 4.00 -12.81
C LYS A 242 14.18 5.45 -12.40
N ALA A 243 13.14 6.28 -12.35
CA ALA A 243 13.24 7.67 -11.89
C ALA A 243 13.17 7.79 -10.35
N GLY A 244 12.78 6.74 -9.65
CA GLY A 244 12.74 6.69 -8.18
C GLY A 244 11.36 6.41 -7.58
N ALA A 245 10.35 6.04 -8.37
CA ALA A 245 9.07 5.58 -7.83
C ALA A 245 9.25 4.22 -7.16
N ASP A 246 8.59 4.01 -6.02
CA ASP A 246 8.55 2.70 -5.36
C ASP A 246 7.72 1.71 -6.17
N VAL A 247 6.70 2.22 -6.86
CA VAL A 247 5.81 1.44 -7.71
C VAL A 247 5.28 2.27 -8.87
N GLU A 248 4.98 1.60 -9.98
CA GLU A 248 4.39 2.21 -11.17
C GLU A 248 3.05 1.54 -11.48
N VAL A 249 2.02 2.35 -11.71
CA VAL A 249 0.66 1.91 -12.05
C VAL A 249 0.22 2.53 -13.37
N THR A 250 -0.57 1.80 -14.16
CA THR A 250 -1.20 2.33 -15.38
C THR A 250 -2.60 2.87 -15.13
N GLU A 251 -3.29 2.30 -14.15
CA GLU A 251 -4.67 2.64 -13.79
C GLU A 251 -4.75 2.93 -12.30
N LEU A 252 -5.32 4.07 -11.91
CA LEU A 252 -5.45 4.43 -10.50
C LEU A 252 -6.43 3.52 -9.72
N SER A 253 -7.25 2.73 -10.42
CA SER A 253 -8.09 1.70 -9.79
C SER A 253 -7.28 0.53 -9.22
N SER A 254 -5.99 0.39 -9.56
CA SER A 254 -5.10 -0.59 -8.92
C SER A 254 -4.48 -0.06 -7.63
N VAL A 255 -4.82 1.15 -7.19
CA VAL A 255 -4.42 1.68 -5.88
C VAL A 255 -5.56 1.44 -4.90
N GLY A 256 -5.35 0.51 -3.97
CA GLY A 256 -6.24 0.26 -2.85
C GLY A 256 -6.03 1.28 -1.72
N VAL A 257 -7.04 1.44 -0.89
CA VAL A 257 -6.98 2.28 0.32
C VAL A 257 -7.47 1.43 1.48
N GLU A 258 -6.62 1.27 2.48
CA GLU A 258 -6.98 0.65 3.74
C GLU A 258 -7.28 1.77 4.75
N ALA A 259 -8.55 1.89 5.13
CA ALA A 259 -8.99 2.83 6.14
C ALA A 259 -8.62 2.36 7.55
N ASP A 260 -8.38 3.32 8.44
CA ASP A 260 -8.37 3.08 9.89
C ASP A 260 -9.77 2.58 10.29
N LEU A 261 -9.93 1.26 10.40
CA LEU A 261 -11.07 0.66 11.09
C LEU A 261 -10.87 0.89 12.59
N GLU A 262 -11.39 2.01 13.13
CA GLU A 262 -11.42 2.41 14.56
C GLU A 262 -10.37 1.70 15.44
N THR A 263 -9.09 1.87 15.13
CA THR A 263 -8.05 1.35 16.01
C THR A 263 -7.90 2.28 17.20
N ARG A 264 -7.63 1.72 18.38
CA ARG A 264 -7.34 2.49 19.60
C ARG A 264 -6.12 1.91 20.30
N PRO A 265 -5.37 2.69 21.10
CA PRO A 265 -4.26 2.15 21.89
C PRO A 265 -4.72 0.95 22.72
N MET A 266 -3.97 -0.15 22.71
CA MET A 266 -4.29 -1.38 23.45
C MET A 266 -4.64 -1.14 24.92
N ARG A 267 -3.98 -0.19 25.58
CA ARG A 267 -4.27 0.21 26.97
C ARG A 267 -5.67 0.82 27.16
N GLU A 268 -6.23 1.43 26.12
CA GLU A 268 -7.54 2.10 26.12
C GLU A 268 -8.68 1.14 25.72
N VAL A 269 -8.35 -0.04 25.20
CA VAL A 269 -9.33 -1.10 24.92
C VAL A 269 -9.91 -1.62 26.23
N PRO A 270 -11.25 -1.72 26.38
CA PRO A 270 -11.87 -2.20 27.62
C PRO A 270 -11.52 -3.67 27.88
N LEU A 271 -11.31 -4.02 29.14
CA LEU A 271 -11.00 -5.39 29.53
C LEU A 271 -12.24 -6.29 29.41
N ALA A 272 -12.10 -7.42 28.70
CA ALA A 272 -13.20 -8.32 28.39
C ALA A 272 -13.90 -8.83 29.66
N MET A 273 -13.11 -9.15 30.70
CA MET A 273 -13.65 -9.67 31.95
C MET A 273 -14.47 -8.64 32.73
N GLU A 274 -14.21 -7.34 32.55
CA GLU A 274 -14.96 -6.24 33.19
C GLU A 274 -16.23 -5.88 32.40
N ARG A 275 -16.27 -6.21 31.11
CA ARG A 275 -17.43 -6.04 30.22
C ARG A 275 -18.13 -7.37 29.94
N ARG A 276 -18.04 -8.33 30.87
CA ARG A 276 -18.60 -9.69 30.75
C ARG A 276 -20.02 -9.71 30.20
N GLU A 277 -20.92 -8.95 30.80
CA GLU A 277 -22.33 -8.97 30.42
C GLU A 277 -22.56 -8.40 29.01
N GLU A 278 -21.71 -7.49 28.55
CA GLU A 278 -21.84 -6.84 27.26
C GLU A 278 -21.59 -7.81 26.11
N TRP A 279 -20.45 -8.51 26.14
CA TRP A 279 -20.14 -9.47 25.08
C TRP A 279 -20.98 -10.75 25.18
N LEU A 280 -21.41 -11.15 26.38
CA LEU A 280 -22.36 -12.27 26.53
C LEU A 280 -23.71 -11.96 25.86
N ARG A 281 -24.20 -10.72 25.94
CA ARG A 281 -25.44 -10.31 25.25
C ARG A 281 -25.34 -10.40 23.72
N ARG A 282 -24.13 -10.34 23.16
CA ARG A 282 -23.88 -10.49 21.72
C ARG A 282 -23.91 -11.95 21.26
N MET A 283 -23.85 -12.91 22.18
CA MET A 283 -23.86 -14.36 21.91
C MET A 283 -25.29 -14.91 21.82
N THR A 284 -26.05 -14.45 20.82
CA THR A 284 -27.47 -14.84 20.63
C THR A 284 -27.66 -16.10 19.78
N GLY A 285 -26.60 -16.64 19.20
CA GLY A 285 -26.64 -17.77 18.27
C GLY A 285 -25.47 -18.73 18.43
N ARG A 286 -25.06 -19.36 17.33
CA ARG A 286 -23.89 -20.26 17.31
C ARG A 286 -22.61 -19.45 17.52
N VAL A 287 -21.64 -20.02 18.21
CA VAL A 287 -20.33 -19.39 18.42
C VAL A 287 -19.26 -20.22 17.72
N ALA A 288 -18.26 -19.56 17.13
CA ALA A 288 -17.05 -20.19 16.62
C ALA A 288 -15.83 -19.45 17.19
N VAL A 289 -14.85 -20.19 17.71
CA VAL A 289 -13.70 -19.60 18.41
C VAL A 289 -12.44 -19.84 17.60
N PHE A 290 -11.69 -18.77 17.40
CA PHE A 290 -10.43 -18.72 16.67
C PHE A 290 -9.37 -18.15 17.61
N LEU A 291 -8.21 -18.80 17.69
CA LEU A 291 -7.19 -18.51 18.69
C LEU A 291 -5.84 -18.45 17.99
N ASP A 292 -5.10 -17.37 18.19
CA ASP A 292 -3.67 -17.43 17.96
C ASP A 292 -2.98 -18.37 18.99
N TYR A 293 -1.76 -18.78 18.70
CA TYR A 293 -1.00 -19.67 19.56
C TYR A 293 -0.03 -18.93 20.48
N ASP A 294 0.99 -18.29 19.91
CA ASP A 294 2.12 -17.70 20.65
C ASP A 294 1.69 -16.38 21.29
N GLY A 295 2.00 -16.13 22.56
CA GLY A 295 1.52 -14.95 23.27
C GLY A 295 0.02 -14.95 23.63
N THR A 296 -0.78 -15.83 23.01
CA THR A 296 -2.22 -15.98 23.28
C THR A 296 -2.55 -17.20 24.13
N LEU A 297 -2.20 -18.41 23.67
CA LEU A 297 -2.45 -19.67 24.39
C LEU A 297 -1.25 -20.13 25.22
N THR A 298 -0.07 -19.63 24.88
CA THR A 298 1.19 -19.87 25.59
C THR A 298 1.94 -18.54 25.72
N PRO A 299 2.66 -18.28 26.82
CA PRO A 299 3.48 -17.08 26.93
C PRO A 299 4.52 -16.98 25.81
N ILE A 300 4.91 -15.76 25.43
CA ILE A 300 6.02 -15.56 24.51
C ILE A 300 7.31 -16.07 25.18
N VAL A 301 7.96 -17.03 24.53
CA VAL A 301 9.22 -17.62 25.00
C VAL A 301 10.38 -17.22 24.08
N PRO A 302 11.62 -17.08 24.60
CA PRO A 302 12.78 -16.76 23.77
C PRO A 302 13.11 -17.84 22.73
N VAL A 303 12.78 -19.10 23.03
CA VAL A 303 13.05 -20.27 22.19
C VAL A 303 11.70 -20.80 21.68
N PRO A 304 11.37 -20.65 20.38
CA PRO A 304 10.07 -21.05 19.83
C PRO A 304 9.70 -22.51 20.06
N GLU A 305 10.68 -23.40 20.22
CA GLU A 305 10.51 -24.82 20.49
C GLU A 305 10.05 -25.12 21.93
N GLU A 306 10.12 -24.13 22.83
CA GLU A 306 9.75 -24.25 24.24
C GLU A 306 8.34 -23.72 24.54
N ALA A 307 7.60 -23.30 23.52
CA ALA A 307 6.27 -22.70 23.64
C ALA A 307 5.17 -23.74 23.96
N PHE A 308 5.35 -24.55 25.01
CA PHE A 308 4.44 -25.65 25.33
C PHE A 308 3.10 -25.17 25.90
N LEU A 309 2.02 -25.80 25.45
CA LEU A 309 0.68 -25.56 25.99
C LEU A 309 0.54 -26.17 27.39
N ALA A 310 0.27 -25.32 28.39
CA ALA A 310 0.01 -25.73 29.77
C ALA A 310 -1.20 -26.69 29.86
N ASP A 311 -1.14 -27.65 30.79
CA ASP A 311 -2.20 -28.66 30.96
C ASP A 311 -3.57 -28.03 31.27
N SER A 312 -3.60 -26.97 32.07
CA SER A 312 -4.83 -26.23 32.39
C SER A 312 -5.49 -25.62 31.15
N MET A 313 -4.70 -25.02 30.24
CA MET A 313 -5.19 -24.48 28.98
C MET A 313 -5.62 -25.61 28.03
N ARG A 314 -4.84 -26.70 27.97
CA ARG A 314 -5.16 -27.89 27.15
C ARG A 314 -6.53 -28.48 27.54
N THR A 315 -6.78 -28.68 28.82
CA THR A 315 -8.09 -29.15 29.33
C THR A 315 -9.20 -28.17 29.00
N THR A 316 -8.94 -26.85 29.11
CA THR A 316 -9.93 -25.82 28.79
C THR A 316 -10.32 -25.85 27.30
N LEU A 317 -9.36 -25.99 26.38
CA LEU A 317 -9.62 -26.11 24.94
C LEU A 317 -10.35 -27.40 24.60
N GLU A 318 -9.98 -28.51 25.22
CA GLU A 318 -10.65 -29.80 25.03
C GLU A 318 -12.11 -29.75 25.46
N GLU A 319 -12.41 -29.10 26.60
CA GLU A 319 -13.77 -28.91 27.07
C GLU A 319 -14.57 -27.98 26.16
N LEU A 320 -14.01 -26.84 25.76
CA LEU A 320 -14.65 -25.88 24.86
C LEU A 320 -15.03 -26.50 23.51
N ALA A 321 -14.15 -27.34 22.95
CA ALA A 321 -14.36 -28.03 21.68
C ALA A 321 -15.57 -28.99 21.68
N ARG A 322 -16.08 -29.39 22.85
CA ARG A 322 -17.31 -30.19 22.97
C ARG A 322 -18.58 -29.36 22.69
N TYR A 323 -18.49 -28.05 22.82
CA TYR A 323 -19.63 -27.15 22.72
C TYR A 323 -19.66 -26.39 21.39
N VAL A 324 -18.51 -25.90 20.95
CA VAL A 324 -18.36 -25.01 19.79
C VAL A 324 -17.16 -25.42 18.92
N PRO A 325 -17.16 -25.08 17.62
CA PRO A 325 -15.96 -25.19 16.80
C PRO A 325 -14.85 -24.29 17.34
N VAL A 326 -13.67 -24.87 17.53
CA VAL A 326 -12.47 -24.16 18.00
C VAL A 326 -11.35 -24.37 16.98
N ALA A 327 -10.74 -23.29 16.52
CA ALA A 327 -9.63 -23.30 15.58
C ALA A 327 -8.42 -22.56 16.16
N ILE A 328 -7.23 -23.15 16.05
CA ILE A 328 -5.97 -22.46 16.33
C ILE A 328 -5.37 -21.98 15.00
N VAL A 329 -5.14 -20.68 14.87
CA VAL A 329 -4.62 -20.03 13.66
C VAL A 329 -3.23 -19.49 13.97
N SER A 330 -2.19 -20.03 13.35
CA SER A 330 -0.80 -19.69 13.67
C SER A 330 0.07 -19.58 12.41
N GLY A 331 1.12 -18.77 12.50
CA GLY A 331 2.20 -18.77 11.51
C GLY A 331 3.04 -20.05 11.52
N ARG A 332 2.98 -20.85 12.60
CA ARG A 332 3.73 -22.11 12.73
C ARG A 332 3.33 -23.14 11.70
N ASP A 333 4.28 -24.01 11.37
CA ASP A 333 4.01 -25.21 10.57
C ASP A 333 2.99 -26.12 11.28
N LEU A 334 2.09 -26.73 10.51
CA LEU A 334 0.94 -27.45 11.02
C LEU A 334 1.35 -28.68 11.88
N PRO A 335 2.25 -29.57 11.42
CA PRO A 335 2.85 -30.62 12.26
C PRO A 335 3.41 -30.14 13.60
N MET A 336 4.17 -29.04 13.59
CA MET A 336 4.75 -28.47 14.81
C MET A 336 3.67 -27.98 15.78
N LEU A 337 2.69 -27.22 15.28
CA LEU A 337 1.57 -26.70 16.07
C LEU A 337 0.79 -27.85 16.74
N LYS A 338 0.46 -28.90 15.98
CA LYS A 338 -0.22 -30.10 16.50
C LYS A 338 0.63 -30.83 17.54
N GLY A 339 1.96 -30.86 17.36
CA GLY A 339 2.91 -31.45 18.30
C GLY A 339 2.87 -30.78 19.68
N PHE A 340 2.67 -29.45 19.74
CA PHE A 340 2.52 -28.75 21.02
C PHE A 340 1.12 -28.92 21.63
N VAL A 341 0.08 -28.76 20.80
CA VAL A 341 -1.32 -28.73 21.27
C VAL A 341 -1.87 -30.11 21.61
N LYS A 342 -1.43 -31.18 20.94
CA LYS A 342 -1.81 -32.60 21.19
C LYS A 342 -3.30 -32.83 21.47
N LEU A 343 -4.19 -32.11 20.77
CA LEU A 343 -5.64 -32.29 20.82
C LEU A 343 -6.15 -32.65 19.42
N GLN A 344 -7.06 -33.62 19.34
CA GLN A 344 -7.62 -34.09 18.07
C GLN A 344 -8.98 -33.44 17.72
N GLY A 345 -9.62 -32.76 18.69
CA GLY A 345 -10.95 -32.16 18.55
C GLY A 345 -10.97 -30.74 18.01
N LEU A 346 -9.82 -30.19 17.62
CA LEU A 346 -9.68 -28.80 17.15
C LEU A 346 -9.45 -28.72 15.65
N TYR A 347 -9.71 -27.54 15.10
CA TYR A 347 -9.19 -27.13 13.80
C TYR A 347 -7.82 -26.47 14.00
N PHE A 348 -6.92 -26.69 13.06
CA PHE A 348 -5.58 -26.12 13.07
C PHE A 348 -5.33 -25.49 11.71
N ALA A 349 -4.95 -24.21 11.71
CA ALA A 349 -4.58 -23.45 10.53
C ALA A 349 -3.12 -23.00 10.72
N GLY A 350 -2.19 -23.77 10.14
CA GLY A 350 -0.77 -23.47 10.15
C GLY A 350 -0.33 -22.70 8.90
N SER A 351 0.91 -22.21 8.90
CA SER A 351 1.48 -21.42 7.80
C SER A 351 0.58 -20.25 7.40
N HIS A 352 0.11 -19.45 8.38
CA HIS A 352 -0.84 -18.34 8.17
C HIS A 352 -2.19 -18.77 7.55
N GLY A 353 -2.54 -20.05 7.66
CA GLY A 353 -3.79 -20.61 7.15
C GLY A 353 -3.72 -21.23 5.76
N PHE A 354 -2.53 -21.41 5.18
CA PHE A 354 -2.37 -22.18 3.94
C PHE A 354 -2.56 -23.70 4.15
N ASP A 355 -2.29 -24.20 5.36
CA ASP A 355 -2.49 -25.60 5.72
C ASP A 355 -3.51 -25.73 6.84
N ILE A 356 -4.68 -26.28 6.53
CA ILE A 356 -5.77 -26.41 7.49
C ILE A 356 -6.12 -27.89 7.69
N GLU A 357 -6.20 -28.31 8.94
CA GLU A 357 -6.66 -29.64 9.32
C GLU A 357 -7.72 -29.53 10.41
N GLY A 358 -8.84 -30.22 10.21
CA GLY A 358 -9.92 -30.31 11.19
C GLY A 358 -9.97 -31.66 11.89
N PRO A 359 -10.93 -31.82 12.83
CA PRO A 359 -11.08 -33.03 13.62
C PRO A 359 -11.23 -34.29 12.76
N GLY A 360 -10.57 -35.36 13.19
CA GLY A 360 -10.52 -36.64 12.47
C GLY A 360 -9.54 -36.69 11.30
N GLY A 361 -8.57 -35.76 11.23
CA GLY A 361 -7.57 -35.71 10.15
C GLY A 361 -8.13 -35.20 8.82
N ARG A 362 -9.27 -34.49 8.86
CA ARG A 362 -9.87 -33.90 7.67
C ARG A 362 -9.01 -32.74 7.21
N HIS A 363 -8.24 -32.94 6.16
CA HIS A 363 -7.47 -31.86 5.55
C HIS A 363 -8.37 -30.97 4.71
N PHE A 364 -8.23 -29.68 4.94
CA PHE A 364 -8.83 -28.67 4.10
C PHE A 364 -7.72 -27.83 3.49
N GLN A 365 -7.73 -27.73 2.17
CA GLN A 365 -6.68 -27.04 1.43
C GLN A 365 -7.31 -25.94 0.61
N GLN A 366 -6.63 -24.80 0.61
CA GLN A 366 -6.91 -23.69 -0.27
C GLN A 366 -6.35 -24.08 -1.66
N GLU A 367 -7.20 -24.11 -2.68
CA GLU A 367 -6.84 -24.66 -4.01
C GLU A 367 -5.70 -23.88 -4.69
N GLU A 368 -5.63 -22.57 -4.45
CA GLU A 368 -4.64 -21.67 -5.05
C GLU A 368 -3.25 -21.89 -4.42
N GLY A 369 -3.19 -22.05 -3.10
CA GLY A 369 -1.95 -22.39 -2.38
C GLY A 369 -1.43 -23.76 -2.80
N LYS A 370 -2.31 -24.76 -2.93
CA LYS A 370 -1.94 -26.09 -3.42
C LYS A 370 -1.36 -26.05 -4.83
N ALA A 371 -1.91 -25.21 -5.70
CA ALA A 371 -1.41 -25.03 -7.07
C ALA A 371 0.03 -24.50 -7.13
N LEU A 372 0.53 -23.91 -6.03
CA LEU A 372 1.88 -23.36 -5.93
C LEU A 372 2.90 -24.29 -5.25
N LEU A 373 2.47 -25.45 -4.74
CA LEU A 373 3.40 -26.43 -4.15
C LEU A 373 4.52 -26.86 -5.12
N PRO A 374 4.25 -27.17 -6.41
CA PRO A 374 5.31 -27.52 -7.35
C PRO A 374 6.31 -26.39 -7.60
N GLU A 375 5.86 -25.15 -7.51
CA GLU A 375 6.69 -23.95 -7.68
C GLU A 375 7.61 -23.75 -6.46
N LEU A 376 7.09 -23.96 -5.25
CA LEU A 376 7.89 -24.01 -4.01
C LEU A 376 8.92 -25.14 -4.03
N ASP A 377 8.55 -26.34 -4.49
CA ASP A 377 9.48 -27.47 -4.60
C ASP A 377 10.60 -27.17 -5.63
N ALA A 378 10.28 -26.43 -6.69
CA ALA A 378 11.28 -25.99 -7.66
C ALA A 378 12.21 -24.93 -7.07
N ALA A 379 11.65 -23.96 -6.33
CA ALA A 379 12.41 -22.93 -5.64
C ALA A 379 13.37 -23.52 -4.59
N GLU A 380 12.94 -24.52 -3.83
CA GLU A 380 13.79 -25.23 -2.86
C GLU A 380 15.01 -25.86 -3.53
N ARG A 381 14.80 -26.64 -4.60
CA ARG A 381 15.90 -27.29 -5.34
C ARG A 381 16.90 -26.27 -5.85
N GLU A 382 16.38 -25.21 -6.46
CA GLU A 382 17.19 -24.14 -7.03
C GLU A 382 18.01 -23.39 -5.98
N LEU A 383 17.40 -23.04 -4.84
CA LEU A 383 18.09 -22.38 -3.73
C LEU A 383 19.12 -23.29 -3.08
N THR A 384 18.80 -24.59 -2.95
CA THR A 384 19.72 -25.58 -2.39
C THR A 384 20.97 -25.70 -3.25
N GLU A 385 20.80 -25.76 -4.58
CA GLU A 385 21.91 -25.79 -5.53
C GLU A 385 22.71 -24.48 -5.54
N ALA A 386 22.03 -23.34 -5.60
CA ALA A 386 22.66 -22.02 -5.67
C ALA A 386 23.46 -21.67 -4.40
N LEU A 387 23.02 -22.16 -3.23
CA LEU A 387 23.62 -21.84 -1.94
C LEU A 387 24.60 -22.91 -1.43
N ALA A 388 24.75 -24.05 -2.12
CA ALA A 388 25.64 -25.14 -1.72
C ALA A 388 27.11 -24.69 -1.53
N GLY A 389 27.55 -23.67 -2.28
CA GLY A 389 28.91 -23.11 -2.19
C GLY A 389 29.12 -22.07 -1.09
N ILE A 390 28.09 -21.73 -0.31
CA ILE A 390 28.11 -20.65 0.68
C ILE A 390 28.07 -21.24 2.10
N PRO A 391 29.23 -21.54 2.74
CA PRO A 391 29.33 -21.88 4.15
C PRO A 391 28.45 -21.02 5.07
N GLY A 392 27.60 -21.67 5.87
CA GLY A 392 26.71 -21.02 6.83
C GLY A 392 25.33 -20.63 6.28
N ALA A 393 25.09 -20.75 4.97
CA ALA A 393 23.76 -20.64 4.38
C ALA A 393 23.03 -21.99 4.49
N GLY A 394 21.76 -21.96 4.87
CA GLY A 394 20.93 -23.17 4.96
C GLY A 394 19.56 -22.95 4.33
N VAL A 395 19.07 -23.94 3.59
CA VAL A 395 17.72 -23.96 3.02
C VAL A 395 16.86 -24.91 3.85
N GLU A 396 15.69 -24.42 4.27
CA GLU A 396 14.70 -25.18 5.03
C GLU A 396 13.37 -25.14 4.26
N ARG A 397 12.85 -26.31 3.92
CA ARG A 397 11.55 -26.47 3.29
C ARG A 397 10.48 -26.71 4.35
N LYS A 398 9.55 -25.76 4.46
CA LYS A 398 8.24 -25.96 5.10
C LYS A 398 7.22 -26.32 4.04
N ARG A 399 5.98 -26.67 4.36
CA ARG A 399 5.00 -27.04 3.32
C ARG A 399 4.66 -25.91 2.34
N PHE A 400 4.44 -24.69 2.84
CA PHE A 400 4.05 -23.52 2.04
C PHE A 400 5.10 -22.40 2.05
N SER A 401 6.34 -22.70 2.41
CA SER A 401 7.44 -21.76 2.25
C SER A 401 8.79 -22.45 2.08
N VAL A 402 9.76 -21.69 1.58
CA VAL A 402 11.18 -22.05 1.54
C VAL A 402 11.94 -20.95 2.30
N ALA A 403 12.54 -21.32 3.42
CA ALA A 403 13.33 -20.41 4.25
C ALA A 403 14.83 -20.58 3.95
N VAL A 404 15.52 -19.46 3.81
CA VAL A 404 16.97 -19.37 3.60
C VAL A 404 17.60 -18.67 4.80
N HIS A 405 18.22 -19.46 5.66
CA HIS A 405 18.93 -18.99 6.85
C HIS A 405 20.31 -18.49 6.47
N TRP A 406 20.66 -17.29 6.91
CA TRP A 406 21.99 -16.70 6.67
C TRP A 406 22.69 -16.32 7.97
N ARG A 407 22.22 -16.83 9.11
CA ARG A 407 22.72 -16.46 10.44
C ARG A 407 24.23 -16.67 10.62
N HIS A 408 24.76 -17.71 9.99
CA HIS A 408 26.17 -18.11 10.07
C HIS A 408 26.95 -17.77 8.81
N VAL A 409 26.36 -17.02 7.88
CA VAL A 409 27.03 -16.56 6.66
C VAL A 409 27.93 -15.37 7.00
N GLU A 410 29.15 -15.40 6.49
CA GLU A 410 30.07 -14.27 6.60
C GLU A 410 29.50 -13.03 5.90
N ALA A 411 29.61 -11.86 6.53
CA ALA A 411 28.98 -10.62 6.03
C ALA A 411 29.39 -10.27 4.59
N ALA A 412 30.64 -10.60 4.19
CA ALA A 412 31.14 -10.36 2.84
C ALA A 412 30.40 -11.15 1.75
N ARG A 413 29.78 -12.29 2.10
CA ARG A 413 29.05 -13.16 1.17
C ARG A 413 27.53 -13.07 1.28
N LEU A 414 27.01 -12.25 2.20
CA LEU A 414 25.57 -11.99 2.27
C LEU A 414 24.97 -11.51 0.93
N PRO A 415 25.65 -10.64 0.13
CA PRO A 415 25.16 -10.26 -1.19
C PRO A 415 24.94 -11.45 -2.14
N GLU A 416 25.75 -12.51 -2.03
CA GLU A 416 25.58 -13.72 -2.85
C GLU A 416 24.31 -14.48 -2.47
N VAL A 417 23.99 -14.56 -1.18
CA VAL A 417 22.74 -15.16 -0.69
C VAL A 417 21.54 -14.33 -1.15
N GLU A 418 21.61 -13.00 -1.02
CA GLU A 418 20.55 -12.10 -1.47
C GLU A 418 20.30 -12.21 -2.98
N GLN A 419 21.37 -12.33 -3.76
CA GLN A 419 21.30 -12.51 -5.21
C GLN A 419 20.71 -13.87 -5.59
N ALA A 420 21.07 -14.95 -4.88
CA ALA A 420 20.48 -16.27 -5.10
C ALA A 420 18.98 -16.27 -4.82
N VAL A 421 18.56 -15.68 -3.69
CA VAL A 421 17.13 -15.56 -3.34
C VAL A 421 16.38 -14.67 -4.33
N ALA A 422 16.94 -13.52 -4.71
CA ALA A 422 16.32 -12.63 -5.69
C ALA A 422 16.22 -13.28 -7.08
N GLY A 423 17.25 -14.03 -7.50
CA GLY A 423 17.26 -14.77 -8.75
C GLY A 423 16.22 -15.90 -8.78
N CYS A 424 16.05 -16.59 -7.65
CA CYS A 424 15.00 -17.59 -7.48
C CYS A 424 13.61 -16.96 -7.54
N GLN A 425 13.36 -15.90 -6.76
CA GLN A 425 12.09 -15.18 -6.81
C GLN A 425 11.75 -14.67 -8.23
N ALA A 426 12.74 -14.17 -8.96
CA ALA A 426 12.57 -13.74 -10.35
C ALA A 426 12.11 -14.85 -11.30
N ARG A 427 12.53 -16.10 -11.05
CA ARG A 427 12.13 -17.28 -11.83
C ARG A 427 10.79 -17.87 -11.40
N HIS A 428 10.39 -17.62 -10.15
CA HIS A 428 9.15 -18.09 -9.54
C HIS A 428 8.26 -16.89 -9.14
N PRO A 429 7.70 -16.14 -10.12
CA PRO A 429 7.03 -14.85 -9.86
C PRO A 429 5.75 -14.97 -9.04
N LYS A 430 5.20 -16.19 -8.87
CA LYS A 430 4.05 -16.42 -8.00
C LYS A 430 4.45 -16.60 -6.54
N LEU A 431 5.75 -16.57 -6.23
CA LEU A 431 6.28 -16.54 -4.88
C LEU A 431 6.68 -15.12 -4.49
N THR A 432 6.36 -14.74 -3.26
CA THR A 432 6.76 -13.47 -2.65
C THR A 432 7.84 -13.73 -1.63
N ARG A 433 8.88 -12.88 -1.66
CA ARG A 433 9.92 -12.84 -0.65
C ARG A 433 9.47 -12.01 0.55
N SER A 434 9.66 -12.56 1.73
CA SER A 434 9.56 -11.87 3.02
C SER A 434 10.88 -12.02 3.79
N GLY A 435 11.08 -11.19 4.80
CA GLY A 435 12.33 -11.13 5.58
C GLY A 435 12.07 -11.29 7.07
N GLY A 436 12.92 -12.06 7.74
CA GLY A 436 12.97 -12.18 9.20
C GLY A 436 14.37 -11.93 9.74
N LYS A 437 14.55 -12.06 11.06
CA LYS A 437 15.87 -11.91 11.71
C LYS A 437 16.84 -12.98 11.22
N LYS A 438 17.69 -12.61 10.26
CA LYS A 438 18.72 -13.46 9.64
C LYS A 438 18.17 -14.64 8.81
N VAL A 439 17.00 -14.44 8.19
CA VAL A 439 16.34 -15.41 7.30
C VAL A 439 15.61 -14.68 6.18
N PHE A 440 15.63 -15.24 4.97
CA PHE A 440 14.71 -14.87 3.88
C PHE A 440 13.68 -15.99 3.70
N GLU A 441 12.43 -15.66 3.43
CA GLU A 441 11.39 -16.67 3.22
C GLU A 441 10.65 -16.41 1.91
N LEU A 442 10.63 -17.41 1.02
CA LEU A 442 9.77 -17.42 -0.17
C LEU A 442 8.47 -18.14 0.18
N ARG A 443 7.33 -17.47 -0.04
CA ARG A 443 5.98 -17.99 0.23
C ARG A 443 5.06 -17.72 -0.96
N PRO A 444 3.93 -18.40 -1.12
CA PRO A 444 2.90 -18.04 -2.09
C PRO A 444 2.60 -16.53 -2.07
N GLY A 445 2.64 -15.89 -3.24
CA GLY A 445 2.26 -14.49 -3.45
C GLY A 445 0.74 -14.31 -3.51
N ILE A 446 0.03 -14.98 -2.60
CA ILE A 446 -1.42 -14.86 -2.44
C ILE A 446 -1.64 -13.90 -1.28
N ASP A 447 -2.59 -12.99 -1.43
CA ASP A 447 -3.05 -12.10 -0.36
C ASP A 447 -3.80 -12.92 0.70
N TRP A 448 -3.04 -13.54 1.60
CA TRP A 448 -3.52 -14.49 2.59
C TRP A 448 -2.99 -14.13 3.98
N HIS A 449 -3.91 -13.76 4.86
CA HIS A 449 -3.66 -13.32 6.22
C HIS A 449 -4.60 -14.02 7.21
N LYS A 450 -4.39 -13.85 8.53
CA LYS A 450 -5.20 -14.54 9.58
C LYS A 450 -6.69 -14.27 9.41
N GLY A 451 -7.08 -13.04 9.04
CA GLY A 451 -8.47 -12.71 8.68
C GLY A 451 -9.07 -13.58 7.56
N ARG A 452 -8.35 -13.79 6.44
CA ARG A 452 -8.81 -14.68 5.35
C ARG A 452 -8.92 -16.13 5.79
N ALA A 453 -7.99 -16.60 6.63
CA ALA A 453 -8.04 -17.94 7.19
C ALA A 453 -9.32 -18.14 8.05
N VAL A 454 -9.70 -17.12 8.84
CA VAL A 454 -10.93 -17.11 9.63
C VAL A 454 -12.18 -17.12 8.75
N GLU A 455 -12.26 -16.27 7.71
CA GLU A 455 -13.38 -16.28 6.75
C GLU A 455 -13.54 -17.63 6.07
N TRP A 456 -12.41 -18.19 5.62
CA TRP A 456 -12.38 -19.48 4.95
C TRP A 456 -12.87 -20.59 5.89
N LEU A 457 -12.43 -20.60 7.16
CA LEU A 457 -12.88 -21.56 8.16
C LEU A 457 -14.39 -21.41 8.43
N LEU A 458 -14.89 -20.18 8.57
CA LEU A 458 -16.33 -19.93 8.74
C LEU A 458 -17.13 -20.52 7.58
N LYS A 459 -16.66 -20.32 6.35
CA LYS A 459 -17.28 -20.90 5.14
C LYS A 459 -17.25 -22.42 5.14
N ALA A 460 -16.07 -23.02 5.37
CA ALA A 460 -15.90 -24.46 5.38
C ALA A 460 -16.75 -25.18 6.44
N LEU A 461 -17.08 -24.47 7.53
CA LEU A 461 -17.92 -24.95 8.62
C LEU A 461 -19.41 -24.64 8.45
N GLY A 462 -19.81 -23.89 7.40
CA GLY A 462 -21.20 -23.46 7.22
C GLY A 462 -21.67 -22.46 8.28
N LEU A 463 -20.77 -21.57 8.68
CA LEU A 463 -20.91 -20.62 9.80
C LEU A 463 -20.92 -19.14 9.33
N GLU A 464 -21.31 -18.88 8.09
CA GLU A 464 -21.30 -17.52 7.50
C GLU A 464 -22.56 -16.68 7.78
N GLY A 465 -23.66 -17.30 8.24
CA GLY A 465 -24.97 -16.63 8.37
C GLY A 465 -25.16 -15.74 9.61
N GLU A 466 -26.22 -14.91 9.60
CA GLU A 466 -26.56 -13.87 10.59
C GLU A 466 -26.84 -14.35 12.04
N GLY A 467 -26.68 -15.64 12.33
CA GLY A 467 -26.84 -16.24 13.66
C GLY A 467 -25.55 -16.86 14.21
N VAL A 468 -24.38 -16.44 13.71
CA VAL A 468 -23.07 -16.91 14.16
C VAL A 468 -22.27 -15.74 14.71
N LEU A 469 -21.72 -15.89 15.91
CA LEU A 469 -20.74 -14.97 16.47
C LEU A 469 -19.33 -15.60 16.43
N PRO A 470 -18.48 -15.19 15.46
CA PRO A 470 -17.07 -15.54 15.48
C PRO A 470 -16.34 -14.75 16.58
N VAL A 471 -15.47 -15.44 17.32
CA VAL A 471 -14.62 -14.86 18.37
C VAL A 471 -13.17 -15.13 17.99
N PHE A 472 -12.36 -14.09 17.85
CA PHE A 472 -10.92 -14.22 17.59
C PHE A 472 -10.13 -13.64 18.76
N ILE A 473 -9.13 -14.39 19.25
CA ILE A 473 -8.21 -13.95 20.31
C ILE A 473 -6.79 -14.02 19.76
N GLY A 474 -6.03 -12.93 19.88
CA GLY A 474 -4.66 -12.83 19.38
C GLY A 474 -3.83 -11.77 20.12
N ASP A 475 -2.51 -11.79 19.99
CA ASP A 475 -1.59 -10.91 20.72
C ASP A 475 -0.71 -10.05 19.80
N ASP A 476 -0.62 -10.34 18.50
CA ASP A 476 0.39 -9.77 17.60
C ASP A 476 -0.19 -8.87 16.49
N LEU A 477 0.69 -8.34 15.62
CA LEU A 477 0.29 -7.49 14.49
C LEU A 477 -0.47 -8.26 13.39
N THR A 478 -0.23 -9.56 13.24
CA THR A 478 -0.89 -10.39 12.23
C THR A 478 -2.33 -10.72 12.62
N ASP A 479 -2.65 -10.64 13.91
CA ASP A 479 -4.01 -10.82 14.45
C ASP A 479 -4.93 -9.64 14.14
N GLU A 480 -4.37 -8.45 13.89
CA GLU A 480 -5.14 -7.27 13.52
C GLU A 480 -5.98 -7.50 12.26
N ASP A 481 -5.47 -8.29 11.32
CA ASP A 481 -6.21 -8.65 10.13
C ASP A 481 -7.48 -9.44 10.47
N ALA A 482 -7.40 -10.32 11.48
CA ALA A 482 -8.57 -11.06 11.95
C ALA A 482 -9.55 -10.15 12.73
N PHE A 483 -9.04 -9.23 13.56
CA PHE A 483 -9.90 -8.27 14.27
C PHE A 483 -10.68 -7.38 13.29
N ARG A 484 -10.00 -6.86 12.25
CA ARG A 484 -10.63 -6.04 11.19
C ARG A 484 -11.67 -6.84 10.42
N THR A 485 -11.35 -8.08 10.01
CA THR A 485 -12.28 -8.98 9.33
C THR A 485 -13.55 -9.26 10.15
N LEU A 486 -13.42 -9.37 11.48
CA LEU A 486 -14.55 -9.65 12.36
C LEU A 486 -15.30 -8.40 12.83
N LYS A 487 -14.86 -7.18 12.48
CA LYS A 487 -15.46 -5.95 12.98
C LYS A 487 -16.94 -5.88 12.61
N GLY A 488 -17.78 -5.53 13.59
CA GLY A 488 -19.24 -5.43 13.43
C GLY A 488 -20.00 -6.77 13.33
N ARG A 489 -19.33 -7.89 13.03
CA ARG A 489 -19.95 -9.22 12.91
C ARG A 489 -19.53 -10.23 13.99
N GLY A 490 -18.40 -9.99 14.66
CA GLY A 490 -17.79 -10.89 15.63
C GLY A 490 -17.20 -10.16 16.83
N LEU A 491 -16.40 -10.88 17.61
CA LEU A 491 -15.63 -10.35 18.74
C LEU A 491 -14.14 -10.50 18.48
N GLY A 492 -13.42 -9.38 18.38
CA GLY A 492 -11.96 -9.35 18.42
C GLY A 492 -11.44 -9.10 19.83
N LEU A 493 -10.54 -9.94 20.34
CA LEU A 493 -9.90 -9.77 21.64
C LEU A 493 -8.38 -9.75 21.50
N VAL A 494 -7.75 -8.64 21.91
CA VAL A 494 -6.29 -8.55 21.96
C VAL A 494 -5.77 -9.03 23.31
N VAL A 495 -4.72 -9.84 23.32
CA VAL A 495 -3.97 -10.20 24.54
C VAL A 495 -2.86 -9.17 24.74
N ARG A 496 -2.82 -8.55 25.91
CA ARG A 496 -1.80 -7.55 26.23
C ARG A 496 -0.48 -8.24 26.51
N GLY A 497 0.57 -7.76 25.84
CA GLY A 497 1.97 -8.06 26.15
C GLY A 497 2.72 -6.81 26.61
N ASP A 498 4.03 -6.82 26.46
CA ASP A 498 4.89 -5.68 26.81
C ASP A 498 4.84 -4.54 25.76
N GLU A 499 4.30 -4.81 24.56
CA GLU A 499 4.24 -3.87 23.45
C GLU A 499 2.90 -3.13 23.40
N GLU A 500 2.95 -1.80 23.41
CA GLU A 500 1.77 -0.95 23.22
C GLU A 500 1.66 -0.53 21.75
N ARG A 501 0.50 -0.80 21.14
CA ARG A 501 0.19 -0.44 19.75
C ARG A 501 -1.30 -0.14 19.57
N PRO A 502 -1.71 0.52 18.47
CA PRO A 502 -3.11 0.57 18.07
C PRO A 502 -3.64 -0.81 17.71
N THR A 503 -4.90 -1.09 18.06
CA THR A 503 -5.57 -2.35 17.74
C THR A 503 -7.02 -2.13 17.33
N ALA A 504 -7.51 -2.94 16.39
CA ALA A 504 -8.91 -3.01 15.97
C ALA A 504 -9.75 -3.92 16.88
N ALA A 505 -9.17 -4.56 17.90
CA ALA A 505 -9.89 -5.41 18.84
C ALA A 505 -11.02 -4.67 19.58
N ASP A 506 -12.09 -5.38 19.89
CA ASP A 506 -13.22 -4.85 20.65
C ASP A 506 -12.92 -4.82 22.16
N TYR A 507 -12.18 -5.84 22.63
CA TYR A 507 -11.82 -6.02 24.04
C TYR A 507 -10.36 -6.43 24.18
N ALA A 508 -9.82 -6.24 25.39
CA ALA A 508 -8.50 -6.69 25.76
C ALA A 508 -8.55 -7.76 26.86
N LEU A 509 -7.57 -8.65 26.85
CA LEU A 509 -7.24 -9.60 27.90
C LEU A 509 -5.84 -9.27 28.43
N ARG A 510 -5.65 -9.31 29.74
CA ARG A 510 -4.41 -8.89 30.40
C ARG A 510 -3.23 -9.80 30.08
N ASP A 511 -3.47 -11.11 29.99
CA ASP A 511 -2.46 -12.14 29.83
C ASP A 511 -3.10 -13.48 29.42
N VAL A 512 -2.26 -14.50 29.22
CA VAL A 512 -2.64 -15.87 28.87
C VAL A 512 -3.56 -16.53 29.91
N GLU A 513 -3.43 -16.18 31.20
CA GLU A 513 -4.34 -16.72 32.23
C GLU A 513 -5.73 -16.10 32.14
N GLU A 514 -5.82 -14.82 31.76
CA GLU A 514 -7.11 -14.18 31.50
C GLU A 514 -7.77 -14.72 30.23
N VAL A 515 -7.01 -15.12 29.21
CA VAL A 515 -7.52 -15.92 28.08
C VAL A 515 -8.19 -17.19 28.59
N ARG A 516 -7.51 -17.98 29.44
CA ARG A 516 -8.08 -19.22 30.00
C ARG A 516 -9.38 -18.95 30.78
N ARG A 517 -9.41 -17.89 31.60
CA ARG A 517 -10.61 -17.50 32.36
C ARG A 517 -11.76 -17.08 31.45
N PHE A 518 -11.47 -16.31 30.40
CA PHE A 518 -12.46 -15.91 29.40
C PHE A 518 -13.07 -17.13 28.72
N LEU A 519 -12.25 -18.09 28.28
CA LEU A 519 -12.73 -19.35 27.70
C LEU A 519 -13.58 -20.15 28.70
N GLY A 520 -13.22 -20.18 29.99
CA GLY A 520 -14.04 -20.79 31.04
C GLY A 520 -15.43 -20.16 31.20
N VAL A 521 -15.54 -18.84 31.11
CA VAL A 521 -16.84 -18.14 31.11
C VAL A 521 -17.63 -18.51 29.87
N LEU A 522 -16.98 -18.59 28.70
CA LEU A 522 -17.62 -18.98 27.46
C LEU A 522 -18.18 -20.40 27.56
N ILE A 523 -17.40 -21.37 28.06
CA ILE A 523 -17.82 -22.77 28.31
C ILE A 523 -19.08 -22.80 29.18
N ALA A 524 -19.08 -22.07 30.30
CA ALA A 524 -20.24 -22.04 31.20
C ALA A 524 -21.50 -21.50 30.51
N HIS A 525 -21.36 -20.51 29.63
CA HIS A 525 -22.47 -19.94 28.87
C HIS A 525 -23.00 -20.90 27.81
N VAL A 526 -22.14 -21.43 26.94
CA VAL A 526 -22.55 -22.32 25.84
C VAL A 526 -22.96 -23.72 26.33
N GLY A 527 -22.42 -24.16 27.48
CA GLY A 527 -22.79 -25.41 28.13
C GLY A 527 -24.10 -25.33 28.91
N GLY A 528 -24.43 -24.17 29.47
CA GLY A 528 -25.73 -23.92 30.12
C GLY A 528 -26.90 -23.87 29.12
N ALA A 529 -26.67 -23.39 27.90
CA ALA A 529 -27.67 -23.33 26.84
C ALA A 529 -28.06 -24.70 26.23
N LYS A 530 -27.29 -25.77 26.48
CA LYS A 530 -27.56 -27.14 25.99
C LYS A 530 -28.26 -28.04 27.02
N ARG A 531 -28.55 -27.56 28.24
CA ARG A 531 -29.23 -28.34 29.29
C ARG A 531 -30.74 -28.13 29.28
#